data_AF-A0ABD4ABB7-F1
#
_entry.id   AF-A0ABD4ABB7-F1
#
_cell.length_a   1.000
_cell.length_b   1.000
_cell.length_c   1.000
_cell.angle_alpha   90.00
_cell.angle_beta   90.00
_cell.angle_gamma   90.00
#
_symmetry.space_group_name_H-M   'P 1'
#
loop_
_entity.id
_entity.type
_entity.pdbx_description
1 polymer ?
#
loop_
_entity_poly.entity_id
_entity_poly.type
_entity_poly.pdbx_seq_one_letter_code
_entity_poly.pdbx_strand_id
1 'polypeptide(L)'
;MIQELFTTLFHVIVPLSLPVIAGVLLDRYKQIDIGPLVTLVLYYLTPVLIFERLMKADVSYHDVYVTLAYSLLSLLFLWAVSNGFGKLFKLSSSDTAGLTLISAFTNSVNYGIPLILLAFGQAGLDKATV
;
A
#
# COMPACT_ATOMS: atom_id res chain seq x y z
N MET A 1 -24.72 -9.88 0.39
CA MET A 1 -23.58 -9.32 -0.37
C MET A 1 -23.17 -7.93 0.12
N ILE A 2 -24.05 -6.92 0.09
CA ILE A 2 -23.68 -5.56 0.53
C ILE A 2 -23.33 -5.51 2.03
N GLN A 3 -24.09 -6.21 2.87
CA GLN A 3 -23.83 -6.27 4.32
C GLN A 3 -22.47 -6.91 4.65
N GLU A 4 -22.11 -8.01 4.00
CA GLU A 4 -20.79 -8.66 4.12
C GLU A 4 -19.64 -7.72 3.74
N LEU A 5 -19.84 -6.91 2.70
CA LEU A 5 -18.86 -5.93 2.27
C LEU A 5 -18.65 -4.85 3.34
N PHE A 6 -19.74 -4.31 3.91
CA PHE A 6 -19.64 -3.34 5.00
C PHE A 6 -19.02 -3.93 6.27
N THR A 7 -19.36 -5.17 6.63
CA THR A 7 -18.79 -5.86 7.77
C THR A 7 -17.28 -6.05 7.60
N THR A 8 -16.84 -6.53 6.43
CA THR A 8 -15.41 -6.70 6.13
C THR A 8 -14.68 -5.36 6.16
N LEU A 9 -15.22 -4.32 5.51
CA LEU A 9 -14.63 -2.99 5.52
C LEU A 9 -14.50 -2.44 6.95
N PHE A 10 -15.51 -2.61 7.79
CA PHE A 10 -15.46 -2.16 9.18
C PHE A 10 -14.39 -2.90 9.98
N HIS A 11 -14.33 -4.23 9.85
CA HIS A 11 -13.32 -5.06 10.53
C HIS A 11 -11.90 -4.78 10.07
N VAL A 12 -11.70 -4.23 8.88
CA VAL A 12 -10.39 -3.89 8.35
C VAL A 12 -10.01 -2.43 8.63
N ILE A 13 -10.92 -1.49 8.36
CA ILE A 13 -10.66 -0.04 8.51
C ILE A 13 -10.50 0.35 9.98
N VAL A 14 -11.33 -0.19 10.88
CA VAL A 14 -11.30 0.21 12.30
C VAL A 14 -9.94 -0.15 12.93
N PRO A 15 -9.42 -1.39 12.83
CA PRO A 15 -8.09 -1.70 13.35
C PRO A 15 -6.97 -0.88 12.71
N LEU A 16 -7.04 -0.61 11.40
CA LEU A 16 -6.06 0.23 10.69
C LEU A 16 -6.05 1.68 11.18
N SER A 17 -7.21 2.20 11.58
CA SER A 17 -7.34 3.57 12.07
C SER A 17 -6.70 3.76 13.46
N LEU A 18 -6.60 2.71 14.28
CA LEU A 18 -6.11 2.83 15.66
C LEU A 18 -4.65 3.31 15.75
N PRO A 19 -3.67 2.72 15.02
CA PRO A 19 -2.30 3.23 15.00
C PRO A 19 -2.20 4.66 14.44
N VAL A 20 -3.03 5.00 13.45
CA VAL A 20 -3.06 6.35 12.86
C VAL A 20 -3.51 7.37 13.90
N ILE A 21 -4.63 7.09 14.58
CA ILE A 21 -5.15 7.93 15.65
C ILE A 21 -4.12 8.03 16.79
N ALA A 22 -3.50 6.93 17.19
CA ALA A 22 -2.46 6.93 18.21
C ALA A 22 -1.26 7.83 17.81
N GLY A 23 -0.82 7.75 16.55
CA GLY A 23 0.23 8.62 16.01
C GLY A 23 -0.15 10.11 16.08
N VAL A 24 -1.39 10.45 15.71
CA VAL A 24 -1.91 11.83 15.81
C VAL A 24 -1.95 12.31 17.26
N LEU A 25 -2.38 11.46 18.20
CA LEU A 25 -2.41 11.81 19.63
C LEU A 25 -0.98 11.99 20.18
N LEU A 26 -0.04 11.13 19.80
CA LEU A 26 1.36 11.24 20.21
C LEU A 26 2.01 12.52 19.69
N ASP A 27 1.79 12.86 18.42
CA ASP A 27 2.25 14.13 17.85
C ASP A 27 1.65 15.32 18.62
N ARG A 28 0.32 15.30 18.84
CA ARG A 28 -0.39 16.41 19.50
C ARG A 28 -0.02 16.61 20.97
N TYR A 29 0.21 15.54 21.74
CA TYR A 29 0.46 15.63 23.19
C TYR A 29 1.94 15.57 23.57
N LYS A 30 2.78 14.95 22.75
CA LYS A 30 4.19 14.69 23.07
C LYS A 30 5.16 15.30 22.07
N GLN A 31 4.70 15.84 20.94
CA GLN A 31 5.53 16.45 19.89
C GLN A 31 6.76 15.59 19.56
N ILE A 32 6.53 14.28 19.40
CA ILE A 32 7.61 13.33 19.15
C ILE A 32 8.16 13.60 17.75
N ASP A 33 9.47 13.82 17.65
CA ASP A 33 10.13 13.88 16.36
C ASP A 33 10.13 12.50 15.69
N ILE A 34 9.38 12.39 14.60
CA ILE A 34 9.18 11.16 13.84
C ILE A 34 10.35 10.94 12.85
N GLY A 35 11.18 11.96 12.59
CA GLY A 35 12.30 11.90 11.64
C GLY A 35 13.24 10.71 11.88
N PRO A 36 13.80 10.56 13.09
CA PRO A 36 14.67 9.43 13.42
C PRO A 36 14.00 8.05 13.25
N LEU A 37 12.71 7.96 13.58
CA LEU A 37 11.90 6.75 13.42
C LEU A 37 11.71 6.40 11.93
N VAL A 38 11.39 7.39 11.09
CA VAL A 38 11.26 7.21 9.64
C VAL A 38 12.58 6.78 9.03
N THR A 39 13.70 7.39 9.43
CA THR A 39 15.03 6.97 8.98
C THR A 39 15.34 5.53 9.37
N LEU A 40 15.06 5.14 10.61
CA LEU A 40 15.24 3.76 11.07
C LEU A 40 14.39 2.78 10.25
N VAL A 41 13.11 3.11 10.04
CA VAL A 41 12.19 2.25 9.29
C VAL A 41 12.64 2.11 7.84
N LEU A 42 12.84 3.21 7.12
CA LEU A 42 13.13 3.18 5.69
C LEU A 42 14.51 2.61 5.35
N TYR A 43 15.54 2.92 6.15
CA TYR A 43 16.92 2.55 5.83
C TYR A 43 17.40 1.27 6.50
N TYR A 44 16.76 0.81 7.58
CA TYR A 44 17.19 -0.39 8.29
C TYR A 44 16.09 -1.45 8.32
N LEU A 45 14.90 -1.14 8.82
CA LEU A 45 13.87 -2.16 9.01
C LEU A 45 13.27 -2.63 7.68
N THR A 46 13.00 -1.74 6.74
CA THR A 46 12.46 -2.11 5.42
C THR A 46 13.45 -2.98 4.63
N PRO A 47 14.75 -2.65 4.51
CA PRO A 47 15.71 -3.53 3.85
C PRO A 47 15.87 -4.89 4.54
N VAL A 48 15.90 -4.92 5.88
CA VAL A 48 15.96 -6.17 6.65
C VAL A 48 14.73 -7.03 6.40
N LEU A 49 13.54 -6.42 6.41
CA LEU A 49 12.29 -7.12 6.12
C LEU A 49 12.29 -7.68 4.69
N ILE A 50 12.67 -6.90 3.69
CA ILE A 50 12.76 -7.35 2.29
C ILE A 50 13.74 -8.52 2.19
N PHE A 51 14.92 -8.42 2.81
CA PHE A 51 15.91 -9.49 2.80
C PHE A 51 15.40 -10.78 3.47
N GLU A 52 14.79 -10.67 4.65
CA GLU A 52 14.22 -11.81 5.35
C GLU A 52 13.13 -12.50 4.51
N ARG A 53 12.27 -11.70 3.86
CA ARG A 53 11.20 -12.22 2.99
C ARG A 53 11.77 -12.93 1.78
N LEU A 54 12.72 -12.32 1.07
CA LEU A 54 13.38 -12.95 -0.08
C LEU A 54 14.07 -14.27 0.30
N MET A 55 14.62 -14.38 1.52
CA MET A 55 15.28 -15.60 1.99
C MET A 55 14.32 -16.71 2.40
N LYS A 56 13.08 -16.37 2.78
CA LYS A 56 12.03 -17.33 3.15
C LYS A 56 11.01 -17.56 2.04
N ALA A 57 11.13 -16.84 0.92
CA ALA A 57 10.18 -16.87 -0.17
C ALA A 57 10.25 -18.22 -0.89
N ASP A 58 9.18 -19.01 -0.77
CA ASP A 58 8.94 -20.20 -1.59
C ASP A 58 7.96 -19.80 -2.69
N VAL A 59 8.51 -19.40 -3.84
CA VAL A 59 7.75 -18.78 -4.94
C VAL A 59 7.82 -19.65 -6.17
N SER A 60 6.67 -20.05 -6.68
CA SER A 60 6.61 -20.68 -8.00
C SER A 60 6.85 -19.65 -9.10
N TYR A 61 7.47 -20.07 -10.20
CA TYR A 61 7.53 -19.26 -11.43
C TYR A 61 6.16 -18.77 -11.89
N HIS A 62 5.09 -19.54 -11.59
CA HIS A 62 3.73 -19.13 -11.87
C HIS A 62 3.29 -17.91 -11.05
N ASP A 63 3.60 -17.89 -9.74
CA ASP A 63 3.23 -16.78 -8.86
C ASP A 63 3.97 -15.49 -9.25
N VAL A 64 5.24 -15.60 -9.66
CA VAL A 64 6.01 -14.46 -10.18
C VAL A 64 5.37 -13.90 -11.45
N TYR A 65 5.02 -14.76 -12.41
CA TYR A 65 4.40 -14.35 -13.66
C TYR A 65 3.05 -13.66 -13.44
N VAL A 66 2.18 -14.26 -12.63
CA VAL A 66 0.85 -13.71 -12.34
C VAL A 66 0.97 -12.37 -11.62
N THR A 67 1.87 -12.25 -10.65
CA THR A 67 2.09 -11.01 -9.89
C THR A 67 2.64 -9.90 -10.78
N LEU A 68 3.63 -10.20 -11.63
CA LEU A 68 4.17 -9.24 -12.59
C LEU A 68 3.12 -8.79 -13.61
N ALA A 69 2.39 -9.74 -14.20
CA ALA A 69 1.35 -9.45 -15.18
C ALA A 69 0.25 -8.57 -14.57
N TYR A 70 -0.23 -8.92 -13.37
CA TYR A 70 -1.22 -8.12 -12.65
C TYR A 70 -0.71 -6.72 -12.32
N SER A 71 0.52 -6.61 -11.81
CA SER A 71 1.12 -5.33 -11.41
C SER A 71 1.28 -4.40 -12.62
N LEU A 72 1.79 -4.91 -13.74
CA LEU A 72 1.94 -4.15 -14.98
C LEU A 72 0.58 -3.74 -15.56
N LEU A 73 -0.38 -4.65 -15.58
CA LEU A 73 -1.74 -4.36 -16.06
C LEU A 73 -2.40 -3.27 -15.21
N SER A 74 -2.29 -3.38 -13.89
CA SER A 74 -2.84 -2.40 -12.94
C SER A 74 -2.16 -1.04 -13.10
N LEU A 75 -0.83 -1.02 -13.26
CA LEU A 75 -0.07 0.20 -13.52
C LEU A 75 -0.52 0.89 -14.80
N LEU A 76 -0.61 0.15 -15.91
CA LEU A 76 -1.05 0.67 -17.21
C LEU A 76 -2.50 1.16 -17.16
N PHE A 77 -3.37 0.41 -16.48
CA PHE A 77 -4.76 0.78 -16.30
C PHE A 77 -4.89 2.10 -15.51
N LEU A 78 -4.25 2.19 -14.35
CA LEU A 78 -4.29 3.40 -13.51
C LEU A 78 -3.63 4.59 -14.20
N TRP A 79 -2.55 4.38 -14.96
CA TRP A 79 -1.95 5.40 -15.81
C TRP A 79 -2.95 5.90 -16.87
N ALA A 80 -3.62 4.99 -17.58
CA ALA A 80 -4.59 5.34 -18.62
C ALA A 80 -5.79 6.09 -18.05
N VAL A 81 -6.31 5.64 -16.90
CA VAL A 81 -7.39 6.30 -16.17
C VAL A 81 -6.98 7.70 -15.72
N SER A 82 -5.79 7.85 -15.14
CA SER A 82 -5.26 9.15 -14.69
C SER A 82 -5.10 10.14 -15.83
N ASN A 83 -4.58 9.68 -16.99
CA ASN A 83 -4.46 10.51 -18.19
C ASN A 83 -5.84 10.84 -18.79
N GLY A 84 -6.78 9.90 -18.75
CA GLY A 84 -8.16 10.12 -19.16
C GLY A 84 -8.83 11.23 -18.34
N PHE A 85 -8.71 11.16 -17.01
CA PHE A 85 -9.20 12.20 -16.11
C PHE A 85 -8.44 13.52 -16.26
N GLY A 86 -7.12 13.50 -16.46
CA GLY A 86 -6.34 14.69 -16.74
C GLY A 86 -6.85 15.44 -17.98
N LYS A 87 -7.17 14.71 -19.05
CA LYS A 87 -7.80 15.28 -20.26
C LYS A 87 -9.22 15.76 -20.00
N LEU A 88 -10.05 14.97 -19.33
CA LEU A 88 -11.45 15.31 -19.04
C LEU A 88 -11.57 16.61 -18.22
N PHE A 89 -10.71 16.76 -17.22
CA PHE A 89 -10.68 17.93 -16.34
C PHE A 89 -9.75 19.06 -16.83
N LYS A 90 -9.14 18.92 -18.02
CA LYS A 90 -8.22 19.90 -18.61
C LYS A 90 -7.08 20.29 -17.65
N LEU A 91 -6.55 19.31 -16.93
CA LEU A 91 -5.44 19.51 -16.00
C LEU A 91 -4.17 19.89 -16.74
N SER A 92 -3.27 20.62 -16.08
CA SER A 92 -1.93 20.87 -16.62
C SER A 92 -1.15 19.56 -16.75
N SER A 93 -0.08 19.56 -17.55
CA SER A 93 0.81 18.39 -17.67
C SER A 93 1.43 18.00 -16.32
N SER A 94 1.75 19.00 -15.49
CA SER A 94 2.28 18.79 -14.15
C SER A 94 1.26 18.12 -13.23
N ASP A 95 0.01 18.58 -13.24
CA ASP A 95 -1.05 18.03 -12.41
C ASP A 95 -1.44 16.61 -12.85
N THR A 96 -1.46 16.36 -14.16
CA THR A 96 -1.72 15.01 -14.71
C THR A 96 -0.60 14.04 -14.33
N ALA A 97 0.66 14.49 -14.34
CA ALA A 97 1.79 13.70 -13.87
C ALA A 97 1.69 13.40 -12.37
N GLY A 98 1.32 14.39 -11.56
CA GLY A 98 1.06 14.21 -10.12
C GLY A 98 -0.08 13.23 -9.84
N LEU A 99 -1.21 13.38 -10.55
CA LEU A 99 -2.36 12.48 -10.46
C LEU A 99 -1.97 11.04 -10.82
N THR A 100 -1.21 10.87 -11.89
CA THR A 100 -0.70 9.57 -12.33
C THR A 100 0.20 8.95 -11.27
N LEU A 101 1.13 9.72 -10.71
CA LEU A 101 2.05 9.25 -9.68
C LEU A 101 1.30 8.77 -8.43
N ILE A 102 0.38 9.58 -7.90
CA ILE A 102 -0.38 9.26 -6.68
C ILE A 102 -1.32 8.05 -6.91
N SER A 103 -1.89 7.92 -8.12
CA SER A 103 -2.81 6.83 -8.43
C SER A 103 -2.09 5.51 -8.70
N ALA A 104 -1.00 5.54 -9.46
CA ALA A 104 -0.29 4.35 -9.91
C ALA A 104 0.72 3.83 -8.87
N PHE A 105 1.32 4.73 -8.09
CA PHE A 105 2.30 4.41 -7.04
C PHE A 105 1.77 4.82 -5.66
N THR A 106 0.68 4.18 -5.24
CA THR A 106 0.13 4.38 -3.90
C THR A 106 1.08 3.88 -2.81
N ASN A 107 0.91 4.34 -1.57
CA ASN A 107 1.67 3.84 -0.41
C ASN A 107 1.20 2.43 -0.02
N SER A 108 1.49 1.46 -0.88
CA SER A 108 1.03 0.08 -0.75
C SER A 108 1.74 -0.68 0.37
N VAL A 109 2.90 -0.22 0.83
CA VAL A 109 3.67 -0.94 1.85
C VAL A 109 3.16 -0.61 3.26
N ASN A 110 3.05 0.66 3.62
CA ASN A 110 2.69 1.04 5.00
C ASN A 110 1.20 0.79 5.30
N TYR A 111 0.34 0.93 4.29
CA TYR A 111 -1.10 0.68 4.43
C TYR A 111 -1.51 -0.71 3.91
N GLY A 112 -0.94 -1.16 2.79
CA GLY A 112 -1.41 -2.36 2.11
C GLY A 112 -1.05 -3.67 2.81
N ILE A 113 0.13 -3.78 3.45
CA ILE A 113 0.50 -4.98 4.22
C ILE A 113 -0.51 -5.29 5.34
N PRO A 114 -0.82 -4.37 6.27
CA PRO A 114 -1.78 -4.66 7.32
C PRO A 114 -3.22 -4.80 6.78
N LEU A 115 -3.57 -4.09 5.70
CA LEU A 115 -4.85 -4.27 5.00
C LEU A 115 -5.00 -5.71 4.50
N ILE A 116 -3.98 -6.23 3.81
CA ILE A 116 -3.99 -7.57 3.23
C ILE A 116 -4.05 -8.63 4.33
N LEU A 117 -3.30 -8.44 5.42
CA LEU A 117 -3.36 -9.34 6.57
C LEU A 117 -4.76 -9.38 7.20
N LEU A 118 -5.40 -8.23 7.39
CA LEU A 118 -6.72 -8.16 8.01
C LEU A 118 -7.84 -8.67 7.09
N ALA A 119 -7.72 -8.46 5.79
CA ALA A 119 -8.74 -8.85 4.81
C ALA A 119 -8.59 -10.29 4.30
N PHE A 120 -7.35 -10.77 4.14
CA PHE A 120 -7.03 -12.04 3.48
C PHE A 120 -6.20 -13.00 4.35
N GLY A 121 -5.86 -12.60 5.57
CA GLY A 121 -5.10 -13.41 6.52
C GLY A 121 -3.65 -13.64 6.09
N GLN A 122 -3.02 -14.63 6.73
CA GLN A 122 -1.61 -14.96 6.49
C GLN A 122 -1.36 -15.39 5.04
N ALA A 123 -2.27 -16.15 4.43
CA ALA A 123 -2.12 -16.61 3.04
C ALA A 123 -2.08 -15.45 2.04
N GLY A 124 -2.86 -14.38 2.26
CA GLY A 124 -2.78 -13.16 1.46
C GLY A 124 -1.48 -12.40 1.72
N LEU A 125 -1.05 -12.33 2.97
CA LEU A 125 0.19 -11.65 3.36
C LEU A 125 1.43 -12.32 2.74
N ASP A 126 1.46 -13.65 2.72
CA ASP A 126 2.58 -14.41 2.16
C ASP A 126 2.73 -14.17 0.66
N LYS A 127 1.62 -13.97 -0.07
CA LYS A 127 1.67 -13.59 -1.50
C LYS A 127 2.02 -12.13 -1.73
N ALA A 128 1.64 -11.23 -0.82
CA ALA A 128 1.83 -9.79 -0.98
C ALA A 128 3.23 -9.29 -0.58
N THR A 129 4.00 -10.12 0.14
CA THR A 129 5.32 -9.76 0.67
C THR A 129 6.47 -10.40 -0.09
N VAL A 130 6.16 -11.05 -1.20
CA VAL A 130 7.06 -11.80 -2.08
C VAL A 130 7.15 -11.12 -3.44
#